data_AF-A0A2P8CYB3-F1
#
_entry.id   AF-A0A2P8CYB3-F1
#
_cell.length_a   1.000
_cell.length_b   1.000
_cell.length_c   1.000
_cell.angle_alpha   90.00
_cell.angle_beta   90.00
_cell.angle_gamma   90.00
#
_symmetry.space_group_name_H-M   'P 1'
#
loop_
_entity.id
_entity.type
_entity.pdbx_description
1 polymer ?
#
loop_
_entity_poly.entity_id
_entity_poly.type
_entity_poly.pdbx_seq_one_letter_code
_entity_poly.pdbx_strand_id
1 'polypeptide(L)'
;MGRVRMPADVEREDKILAGLTARQLLIIGVPGIAAWAGLTALKDLVPLPVLAAIAVPVIGAAVAAALVRRDGLGLDQLLLAAFRFHRSPKRRATGTPAPAEVPSWIGAETEALPAPLALPLEAIGDDGVIDLGTHGAAIVLSCSTVNFGLRTPEEQAALVAGFSGYLNSLSAPVQVLVRAESVRLDPLIAALDREAPGLPHPALEAAAHDHGDFLAGLAESHDLLYRHVLLVLREPSGTGRHGAATVRRRADDAIRALGAAGSSATVLGGPQAAAVLAAAANPTNRDGTPPDGLAAPDAVITGPQPPQED
;
A
#
# COMPACT_ATOMS: atom_id res chain seq x y z
N MET A 1 -27.40 20.19 10.58
CA MET A 1 -26.65 19.68 9.41
C MET A 1 -26.95 18.20 9.25
N GLY A 2 -27.70 17.82 8.21
CA GLY A 2 -27.97 16.42 7.93
C GLY A 2 -26.68 15.71 7.52
N ARG A 3 -26.32 14.63 8.21
CA ARG A 3 -25.21 13.76 7.80
C ARG A 3 -25.54 13.20 6.42
N VAL A 4 -24.90 13.74 5.38
CA VAL A 4 -24.92 13.13 4.05
C VAL A 4 -24.14 11.82 4.17
N ARG A 5 -24.84 10.69 4.13
CA ARG A 5 -24.20 9.38 4.02
C ARG A 5 -23.62 9.28 2.60
N MET A 6 -22.32 9.52 2.46
CA MET A 6 -21.62 9.15 1.24
C MET A 6 -21.67 7.62 1.11
N PRO A 7 -22.16 7.08 -0.01
CA PRO A 7 -22.06 5.65 -0.27
C PRO A 7 -20.58 5.27 -0.32
N ALA A 8 -20.19 4.24 0.44
CA ALA A 8 -18.81 3.80 0.57
C ALA A 8 -18.21 3.21 -0.73
N ASP A 9 -19.05 3.01 -1.74
CA ASP A 9 -18.69 2.38 -3.00
C ASP A 9 -19.23 3.23 -4.16
N VAL A 10 -18.34 4.07 -4.72
CA VAL A 10 -18.63 4.99 -5.83
C VAL A 10 -18.65 4.24 -7.17
N GLU A 11 -18.06 3.05 -7.23
CA GLU A 11 -17.92 2.20 -8.42
C GLU A 11 -18.99 1.09 -8.44
N ARG A 12 -20.27 1.46 -8.27
CA ARG A 12 -21.36 0.48 -8.27
C ARG A 12 -21.73 0.10 -9.71
N GLU A 13 -21.49 -1.17 -10.10
CA GLU A 13 -21.89 -1.69 -11.42
C GLU A 13 -23.38 -1.44 -11.72
N ASP A 14 -23.67 -0.94 -12.93
CA ASP A 14 -25.03 -0.67 -13.40
C ASP A 14 -25.87 -1.95 -13.48
N LYS A 15 -27.10 -1.86 -12.97
CA LYS A 15 -28.09 -2.94 -13.00
C LYS A 15 -28.91 -2.86 -14.28
N ILE A 16 -28.95 -3.94 -15.05
CA ILE A 16 -29.55 -3.94 -16.39
C ILE A 16 -30.92 -4.60 -16.39
N LEU A 17 -31.06 -5.78 -15.77
CA LEU A 17 -32.31 -6.55 -15.81
C LEU A 17 -32.56 -7.22 -14.47
N ALA A 18 -33.79 -7.12 -13.94
CA ALA A 18 -34.22 -7.73 -12.68
C ALA A 18 -33.30 -7.45 -11.46
N GLY A 19 -32.60 -6.31 -11.47
CA GLY A 19 -31.67 -5.93 -10.41
C GLY A 19 -30.30 -6.60 -10.49
N LEU A 20 -30.01 -7.35 -11.56
CA LEU A 20 -28.73 -8.01 -11.84
C LEU A 20 -27.84 -7.16 -12.76
N THR A 21 -26.52 -7.29 -12.60
CA THR A 21 -25.52 -6.65 -13.47
C THR A 21 -25.36 -7.45 -14.78
N ALA A 22 -24.83 -6.81 -15.83
CA ALA A 22 -24.52 -7.48 -17.11
C ALA A 22 -23.69 -8.76 -16.91
N ARG A 23 -22.72 -8.67 -15.99
CA ARG A 23 -21.83 -9.76 -15.59
C ARG A 23 -22.60 -10.91 -14.95
N GLN A 24 -23.51 -10.64 -14.01
CA GLN A 24 -24.31 -11.66 -13.35
C GLN A 24 -25.25 -12.39 -14.33
N LEU A 25 -25.83 -11.65 -15.28
CA LEU A 25 -26.66 -12.23 -16.35
C LEU A 25 -25.85 -13.15 -17.25
N LEU A 26 -24.60 -12.80 -17.56
CA LEU A 26 -23.73 -13.66 -18.37
C LEU A 26 -23.33 -14.93 -17.61
N ILE A 27 -22.93 -14.79 -16.34
CA ILE A 27 -22.52 -15.92 -15.49
C ILE A 27 -23.67 -16.93 -15.30
N ILE A 28 -24.91 -16.47 -15.17
CA ILE A 28 -26.09 -17.36 -15.02
C ILE A 28 -26.62 -17.83 -16.38
N GLY A 29 -26.66 -16.93 -17.36
CA GLY A 29 -27.28 -17.15 -18.66
C GLY A 29 -26.53 -18.16 -19.51
N VAL A 30 -25.19 -18.10 -19.56
CA VAL A 30 -24.38 -19.02 -20.38
C VAL A 30 -24.55 -20.49 -19.94
N PRO A 31 -24.41 -20.85 -18.63
CA PRO A 31 -24.67 -22.20 -18.16
C PRO A 31 -26.14 -22.61 -18.32
N GLY A 32 -27.09 -21.68 -18.14
CA GLY A 32 -28.51 -21.96 -18.34
C GLY A 32 -28.84 -22.33 -19.80
N ILE A 33 -28.31 -21.59 -20.76
CA ILE A 33 -28.46 -21.87 -22.19
C ILE A 33 -27.75 -23.19 -22.56
N ALA A 34 -26.54 -23.42 -22.05
CA ALA A 34 -25.80 -24.66 -22.30
C ALA A 34 -26.53 -25.89 -21.73
N ALA A 35 -27.08 -25.78 -20.51
CA ALA A 35 -27.88 -26.84 -19.91
C ALA A 35 -29.16 -27.12 -20.70
N TRP A 36 -29.85 -26.07 -21.19
CA TRP A 36 -31.03 -26.22 -22.05
C TRP A 36 -30.71 -26.87 -23.41
N ALA A 37 -29.61 -26.45 -24.06
CA ALA A 37 -29.15 -27.04 -25.31
C ALA A 37 -28.74 -28.52 -25.12
N GLY A 38 -28.05 -28.84 -24.02
CA GLY A 38 -27.69 -30.22 -23.68
C GLY A 38 -28.92 -31.08 -23.40
N LEU A 39 -29.90 -30.57 -22.65
CA LEU A 39 -31.16 -31.26 -22.39
C LEU A 39 -31.93 -31.53 -23.68
N THR A 40 -32.03 -30.56 -24.59
CA THR A 40 -32.78 -30.74 -25.85
C THR A 40 -32.09 -31.70 -26.82
N ALA A 41 -30.75 -31.74 -26.84
CA ALA A 41 -29.98 -32.63 -27.70
C ALA A 41 -29.85 -34.08 -27.17
N LEU A 42 -29.77 -34.27 -25.85
CA LEU A 42 -29.49 -35.59 -25.24
C LEU A 42 -30.71 -36.26 -24.61
N LYS A 43 -31.89 -35.61 -24.55
CA LYS A 43 -33.11 -36.20 -23.94
C LYS A 43 -33.53 -37.55 -24.53
N ASP A 44 -33.20 -37.82 -25.79
CA ASP A 44 -33.57 -39.06 -26.48
C ASP A 44 -32.53 -40.18 -26.26
N LEU A 45 -31.33 -39.85 -25.77
CA LEU A 45 -30.24 -40.79 -25.49
C LEU A 45 -30.02 -41.05 -23.99
N VAL A 46 -30.31 -40.07 -23.13
CA VAL A 46 -30.00 -40.10 -21.70
C VAL A 46 -31.27 -39.86 -20.88
N PRO A 47 -31.53 -40.67 -19.83
CA PRO A 47 -32.68 -40.45 -18.96
C PRO A 47 -32.66 -39.05 -18.34
N LEU A 48 -33.82 -38.38 -18.35
CA LEU A 48 -34.03 -37.06 -17.75
C LEU A 48 -33.43 -36.91 -16.33
N PRO A 49 -33.54 -37.87 -15.38
CA PRO A 49 -32.97 -37.69 -14.04
C PRO A 49 -31.44 -37.56 -14.05
N VAL A 50 -30.74 -38.20 -14.98
CA VAL A 50 -29.27 -38.12 -15.08
C VAL A 50 -28.85 -36.75 -15.59
N LEU A 51 -29.56 -36.23 -16.61
CA LEU A 51 -29.31 -34.88 -17.12
C LEU A 51 -29.62 -33.81 -16.06
N ALA A 52 -30.72 -33.97 -15.32
CA ALA A 52 -31.07 -33.08 -14.22
C ALA A 52 -30.03 -33.12 -13.08
N ALA A 53 -29.52 -34.31 -12.73
CA ALA A 53 -28.50 -34.47 -11.71
C ALA A 53 -27.18 -33.74 -12.02
N ILE A 54 -26.88 -33.50 -13.31
CA ILE A 54 -25.70 -32.73 -13.75
C ILE A 54 -26.05 -31.24 -13.90
N ALA A 55 -27.19 -30.93 -14.53
CA ALA A 55 -27.57 -29.55 -14.83
C ALA A 55 -27.86 -28.73 -13.56
N VAL A 56 -28.55 -29.32 -12.57
CA VAL A 56 -28.91 -28.64 -11.31
C VAL A 56 -27.69 -28.13 -10.54
N PRO A 57 -26.64 -28.94 -10.25
CA PRO A 57 -25.46 -28.44 -9.55
C PRO A 57 -24.66 -27.43 -10.37
N VAL A 58 -24.60 -27.55 -11.70
CA VAL A 58 -23.92 -26.58 -12.57
C VAL A 58 -24.62 -25.22 -12.54
N ILE A 59 -25.94 -25.20 -12.70
CA ILE A 59 -26.74 -23.98 -12.61
C ILE A 59 -26.70 -23.41 -11.19
N GLY A 60 -26.81 -24.26 -10.17
CA GLY A 60 -26.71 -23.86 -8.76
C GLY A 60 -25.36 -23.22 -8.42
N ALA A 61 -24.26 -23.79 -8.93
CA ALA A 61 -22.92 -23.22 -8.78
C ALA A 61 -22.79 -21.87 -9.51
N ALA A 62 -23.36 -21.73 -10.71
CA ALA A 62 -23.35 -20.47 -11.45
C ALA A 62 -24.15 -19.36 -10.75
N VAL A 63 -25.33 -19.70 -10.20
CA VAL A 63 -26.16 -18.77 -9.41
C VAL A 63 -25.45 -18.39 -8.12
N ALA A 64 -24.86 -19.35 -7.40
CA ALA A 64 -24.05 -19.07 -6.23
C ALA A 64 -22.85 -18.17 -6.56
N ALA A 65 -22.15 -18.44 -7.67
CA ALA A 65 -21.02 -17.62 -8.10
C ALA A 65 -21.43 -16.17 -8.44
N ALA A 66 -22.61 -15.98 -9.03
CA ALA A 66 -23.12 -14.66 -9.40
C ALA A 66 -23.69 -13.85 -8.23
N LEU A 67 -24.28 -14.52 -7.23
CA LEU A 67 -24.99 -13.85 -6.13
C LEU A 67 -24.17 -13.74 -4.84
N VAL A 68 -23.26 -14.68 -4.58
CA VAL A 68 -22.42 -14.64 -3.38
C VAL A 68 -21.36 -13.56 -3.55
N ARG A 69 -21.43 -12.57 -2.67
CA ARG A 69 -20.39 -11.56 -2.50
C ARG A 69 -19.75 -11.72 -1.13
N ARG A 70 -18.43 -11.67 -1.10
CA ARG A 70 -17.64 -11.60 0.14
C ARG A 70 -16.76 -10.37 0.04
N ASP A 71 -16.89 -9.48 1.02
CA ASP A 71 -16.09 -8.24 1.13
C ASP A 71 -16.17 -7.35 -0.13
N GLY A 72 -17.33 -7.33 -0.79
CA GLY A 72 -17.57 -6.54 -2.01
C GLY A 72 -17.19 -7.25 -3.32
N LEU A 73 -16.41 -8.34 -3.27
CA LEU A 73 -16.00 -9.12 -4.44
C LEU A 73 -16.99 -10.26 -4.72
N GLY A 74 -17.29 -10.47 -6.01
CA GLY A 74 -18.01 -11.65 -6.49
C GLY A 74 -17.19 -12.93 -6.32
N LEU A 75 -17.85 -14.06 -6.10
CA LEU A 75 -17.18 -15.34 -5.91
C LEU A 75 -16.38 -15.77 -7.16
N ASP A 76 -16.83 -15.40 -8.35
CA ASP A 76 -16.10 -15.52 -9.62
C ASP A 76 -14.75 -14.78 -9.60
N GLN A 77 -14.75 -13.53 -9.12
CA GLN A 77 -13.53 -12.72 -9.00
C GLN A 77 -12.60 -13.28 -7.93
N LEU A 78 -13.15 -13.77 -6.82
CA LEU A 78 -12.39 -14.44 -5.77
C LEU A 78 -11.74 -15.73 -6.27
N LEU A 79 -12.46 -16.56 -7.03
CA LEU A 79 -11.91 -17.78 -7.63
C LEU A 79 -10.82 -17.46 -8.65
N LEU A 80 -11.03 -16.45 -9.49
CA LEU A 80 -10.03 -15.99 -10.45
C LEU A 80 -8.79 -15.43 -9.75
N ALA A 81 -8.97 -14.63 -8.69
CA ALA A 81 -7.89 -14.10 -7.88
C ALA A 81 -7.12 -15.24 -7.18
N ALA A 82 -7.83 -16.23 -6.62
CA ALA A 82 -7.23 -17.40 -6.00
C ALA A 82 -6.44 -18.25 -7.00
N PHE A 83 -6.98 -18.47 -8.20
CA PHE A 83 -6.30 -19.20 -9.27
C PHE A 83 -5.05 -18.46 -9.75
N ARG A 84 -5.15 -17.13 -9.98
CA ARG A 84 -4.00 -16.28 -10.34
C ARG A 84 -2.95 -16.27 -9.24
N PHE A 85 -3.36 -16.15 -7.98
CA PHE A 85 -2.48 -16.20 -6.82
C PHE A 85 -1.75 -17.54 -6.74
N HIS A 86 -2.47 -18.65 -6.92
CA HIS A 86 -1.90 -19.99 -6.89
C HIS A 86 -0.86 -20.23 -7.99
N ARG A 87 -1.07 -19.65 -9.18
CA ARG A 87 -0.10 -19.73 -10.28
C ARG A 87 1.00 -18.66 -10.21
N SER A 88 0.84 -17.64 -9.37
CA SER A 88 1.82 -16.58 -9.26
C SER A 88 3.01 -17.00 -8.40
N PRO A 89 4.23 -16.54 -8.72
CA PRO A 89 5.39 -16.80 -7.88
C PRO A 89 5.18 -16.14 -6.50
N LYS A 90 5.31 -16.94 -5.45
CA LYS A 90 5.07 -16.53 -4.06
C LYS A 90 6.21 -15.71 -3.46
N ARG A 91 7.41 -15.82 -4.02
CA ARG A 91 8.59 -15.05 -3.60
C ARG A 91 9.02 -14.17 -4.77
N ARG A 92 9.13 -12.86 -4.49
CA ARG A 92 9.60 -11.88 -5.47
C ARG A 92 10.69 -11.00 -4.84
N ALA A 93 11.67 -10.60 -5.64
CA ALA A 93 12.76 -9.74 -5.21
C ALA A 93 12.92 -8.54 -6.15
N THR A 94 13.38 -7.40 -5.63
CA THR A 94 13.61 -6.16 -6.39
C THR A 94 14.76 -6.26 -7.40
N GLY A 95 15.60 -7.30 -7.29
CA GLY A 95 16.65 -7.61 -8.26
C GLY A 95 16.41 -8.94 -9.00
N THR A 96 17.22 -9.19 -10.01
CA THR A 96 17.32 -10.52 -10.64
C THR A 96 18.48 -11.24 -9.96
N PRO A 97 18.25 -12.08 -8.93
CA PRO A 97 19.34 -12.79 -8.29
C PRO A 97 20.01 -13.69 -9.34
N ALA A 98 21.30 -13.46 -9.59
CA ALA A 98 22.09 -14.38 -10.37
C ALA A 98 22.18 -15.72 -9.60
N PRO A 99 22.07 -16.88 -10.28
CA PRO A 99 22.33 -18.15 -9.64
C PRO A 99 23.75 -18.13 -9.09
N ALA A 100 23.90 -18.16 -7.76
CA ALA A 100 25.20 -18.40 -7.16
C ALA A 100 25.58 -19.84 -7.49
N GLU A 101 26.73 -20.05 -8.16
CA GLU A 101 27.27 -21.39 -8.38
C GLU A 101 27.65 -21.98 -7.02
N VAL A 102 26.78 -22.85 -6.50
CA VAL A 102 27.06 -23.58 -5.27
C VAL A 102 28.10 -24.66 -5.56
N PRO A 103 29.22 -24.69 -4.80
CA PRO A 103 30.21 -25.75 -4.95
C PRO A 103 29.61 -27.14 -4.81
N SER A 104 30.09 -28.10 -5.62
CA SER A 104 29.53 -29.45 -5.74
C SER A 104 29.55 -30.30 -4.46
N TRP A 105 30.27 -29.85 -3.43
CA TRP A 105 30.34 -30.52 -2.12
C TRP A 105 29.21 -30.07 -1.16
N ILE A 106 28.42 -29.06 -1.52
CA ILE A 106 27.24 -28.62 -0.78
C ILE A 106 26.03 -29.43 -1.28
N GLY A 107 25.62 -30.43 -0.51
CA GLY A 107 24.42 -31.25 -0.79
C GLY A 107 23.09 -30.57 -0.46
N ALA A 108 23.03 -29.24 -0.48
CA ALA A 108 21.82 -28.49 -0.18
C ALA A 108 20.90 -28.48 -1.40
N GLU A 109 19.63 -28.82 -1.21
CA GLU A 109 18.60 -28.52 -2.21
C GLU A 109 18.55 -27.01 -2.40
N THR A 110 18.93 -26.55 -3.59
CA THR A 110 18.91 -25.12 -3.91
C THR A 110 17.46 -24.70 -4.04
N GLU A 111 16.98 -23.92 -3.07
CA GLU A 111 15.63 -23.38 -3.11
C GLU A 111 15.45 -22.52 -4.38
N ALA A 112 14.27 -22.58 -5.00
CA ALA A 112 14.00 -21.81 -6.21
C ALA A 112 14.20 -20.31 -5.95
N LEU A 113 15.03 -19.67 -6.79
CA LEU A 113 15.28 -18.23 -6.71
C LEU A 113 13.96 -17.45 -6.82
N PRO A 114 13.82 -16.34 -6.07
CA PRO A 114 12.62 -15.51 -6.15
C PRO A 114 12.48 -14.91 -7.55
N ALA A 115 11.24 -14.81 -8.02
CA ALA A 115 10.96 -14.17 -9.29
C ALA A 115 11.23 -12.66 -9.22
N PRO A 116 11.57 -11.99 -10.34
CA PRO A 116 11.75 -10.54 -10.32
C PRO A 116 10.43 -9.82 -9.97
N LEU A 117 10.52 -8.82 -9.11
CA LEU A 117 9.41 -7.95 -8.75
C LEU A 117 9.26 -6.87 -9.83
N ALA A 118 8.30 -7.08 -10.75
CA ALA A 118 7.97 -6.09 -11.77
C ALA A 118 7.18 -4.92 -11.16
N LEU A 119 7.88 -3.85 -10.77
CA LEU A 119 7.28 -2.57 -10.42
C LEU A 119 7.43 -1.60 -11.59
N PRO A 120 6.47 -0.69 -11.83
CA PRO A 120 6.61 0.42 -12.78
C PRO A 120 7.52 1.50 -12.18
N LEU A 121 8.70 1.10 -11.72
CA LEU A 121 9.68 1.90 -11.00
C LEU A 121 11.05 1.56 -11.59
N GLU A 122 11.73 2.54 -12.18
CA GLU A 122 13.07 2.36 -12.75
C GLU A 122 14.15 2.80 -11.77
N ALA A 123 13.97 3.94 -11.10
CA ALA A 123 14.94 4.49 -10.16
C ALA A 123 14.28 5.41 -9.11
N ILE A 124 14.97 5.61 -8.00
CA ILE A 124 14.63 6.63 -6.99
C ILE A 124 15.88 7.52 -6.83
N GLY A 125 15.75 8.80 -7.15
CA GLY A 125 16.81 9.78 -6.93
C GLY A 125 16.97 10.14 -5.46
N ASP A 126 18.17 10.58 -5.07
CA ASP A 126 18.46 11.08 -3.71
C ASP A 126 17.55 12.25 -3.31
N ASP A 127 17.11 13.04 -4.29
CA ASP A 127 16.19 14.17 -4.15
C ASP A 127 14.73 13.76 -3.94
N GLY A 128 14.44 12.45 -3.90
CA GLY A 128 13.12 11.88 -3.68
C GLY A 128 12.28 11.69 -4.95
N VAL A 129 12.82 12.03 -6.13
CA VAL A 129 12.10 11.82 -7.39
C VAL A 129 12.09 10.34 -7.74
N ILE A 130 10.90 9.82 -8.01
CA ILE A 130 10.64 8.44 -8.38
C ILE A 130 10.45 8.39 -9.89
N ASP A 131 11.36 7.74 -10.61
CA ASP A 131 11.25 7.52 -12.06
C ASP A 131 10.39 6.29 -12.33
N LEU A 132 9.27 6.49 -13.03
CA LEU A 132 8.33 5.44 -13.42
C LEU A 132 8.51 5.03 -14.89
N GLY A 133 9.61 5.44 -15.54
CA GLY A 133 9.93 5.13 -16.91
C GLY A 133 8.88 5.66 -17.88
N THR A 134 8.26 4.77 -18.65
CA THR A 134 7.16 5.14 -19.58
C THR A 134 5.93 5.71 -18.89
N HIS A 135 5.83 5.60 -17.56
CA HIS A 135 4.71 6.08 -16.76
C HIS A 135 4.95 7.47 -16.15
N GLY A 136 6.08 8.11 -16.45
CA GLY A 136 6.43 9.47 -16.04
C GLY A 136 7.23 9.53 -14.75
N ALA A 137 7.07 10.61 -13.98
CA ALA A 137 7.75 10.80 -12.70
C ALA A 137 6.75 10.97 -11.55
N ALA A 138 7.18 10.62 -10.34
CA ALA A 138 6.40 10.86 -9.12
C ALA A 138 7.28 11.38 -7.98
N ILE A 139 6.64 12.00 -6.99
CA ILE A 139 7.29 12.42 -5.75
C ILE A 139 6.30 12.24 -4.60
N VAL A 140 6.83 11.87 -3.43
CA VAL A 140 6.04 11.63 -2.23
C VAL A 140 6.40 12.67 -1.19
N LEU A 141 5.37 13.29 -0.61
CA LEU A 141 5.52 14.21 0.51
C LEU A 141 4.94 13.57 1.78
N SER A 142 5.61 13.78 2.90
CA SER A 142 5.05 13.53 4.23
C SER A 142 4.41 14.81 4.75
N CYS A 143 3.15 14.70 5.17
CA CYS A 143 2.32 15.80 5.62
C CYS A 143 1.97 15.65 7.11
N SER A 144 2.03 16.75 7.85
CA SER A 144 1.57 16.80 9.24
C SER A 144 0.05 16.90 9.33
N THR A 145 -0.50 16.33 10.39
CA THR A 145 -1.92 16.51 10.74
C THR A 145 -2.16 17.81 11.51
N VAL A 146 -3.39 18.32 11.46
CA VAL A 146 -3.82 19.48 12.25
C VAL A 146 -4.92 19.04 13.23
N ASN A 147 -4.84 19.49 14.48
CA ASN A 147 -5.86 19.24 15.51
C ASN A 147 -7.11 20.11 15.28
N PHE A 148 -7.84 19.84 14.20
CA PHE A 148 -8.97 20.64 13.73
C PHE A 148 -10.04 20.89 14.80
N GLY A 149 -10.36 19.86 15.60
CA GLY A 149 -11.40 19.96 16.64
C GLY A 149 -11.04 20.84 17.83
N LEU A 150 -9.75 21.18 18.03
CA LEU A 150 -9.30 22.07 19.10
C LEU A 150 -9.23 23.54 18.67
N ARG A 151 -9.54 23.84 17.40
CA ARG A 151 -9.48 25.19 16.82
C ARG A 151 -10.80 25.93 17.01
N THR A 152 -10.74 27.26 17.05
CA THR A 152 -11.96 28.09 17.08
C THR A 152 -12.75 27.95 15.78
N PRO A 153 -14.05 28.26 15.74
CA PRO A 153 -14.84 28.17 14.50
C PRO A 153 -14.27 29.02 13.36
N GLU A 154 -13.69 30.17 13.67
CA GLU A 154 -13.03 31.06 12.69
C GLU A 154 -11.75 30.43 12.13
N GLU A 155 -10.91 29.85 13.00
CA GLU A 155 -9.71 29.11 12.59
C GLU A 155 -10.09 27.89 11.74
N GLN A 156 -11.13 27.15 12.13
CA GLN A 156 -11.64 26.01 11.36
C GLN A 156 -12.07 26.45 9.96
N ALA A 157 -12.83 27.55 9.84
CA ALA A 157 -13.24 28.10 8.55
C ALA A 157 -12.03 28.52 7.70
N ALA A 158 -11.02 29.14 8.30
CA ALA A 158 -9.79 29.52 7.62
C ALA A 158 -9.00 28.30 7.09
N LEU A 159 -8.85 27.25 7.91
CA LEU A 159 -8.20 25.99 7.50
C LEU A 159 -8.96 25.31 6.34
N VAL A 160 -10.30 25.26 6.43
CA VAL A 160 -11.14 24.70 5.36
C VAL A 160 -11.00 25.51 4.07
N ALA A 161 -10.99 26.84 4.16
CA ALA A 161 -10.81 27.72 3.01
C ALA A 161 -9.43 27.54 2.37
N GLY A 162 -8.36 27.46 3.18
CA GLY A 162 -7.00 27.20 2.70
C GLY A 162 -6.88 25.85 1.99
N PHE A 163 -7.40 24.78 2.59
CA PHE A 163 -7.40 23.46 1.97
C PHE A 163 -8.25 23.41 0.69
N SER A 164 -9.40 24.07 0.67
CA SER A 164 -10.22 24.21 -0.54
C SER A 164 -9.49 24.96 -1.64
N GLY A 165 -8.73 26.02 -1.28
CA GLY A 165 -7.87 26.75 -2.21
C GLY A 165 -6.78 25.86 -2.82
N TYR A 166 -6.15 25.00 -2.02
CA TYR A 166 -5.21 23.99 -2.52
C TYR A 166 -5.89 23.02 -3.49
N LEU A 167 -7.04 22.45 -3.13
CA LEU A 167 -7.76 21.53 -4.02
C LEU A 167 -8.15 22.18 -5.35
N ASN A 168 -8.56 23.45 -5.33
CA ASN A 168 -8.92 24.21 -6.53
C ASN A 168 -7.72 24.61 -7.39
N SER A 169 -6.49 24.60 -6.85
CA SER A 169 -5.28 24.92 -7.62
C SER A 169 -4.66 23.70 -8.30
N LEU A 170 -5.15 22.49 -8.01
CA LEU A 170 -4.67 21.26 -8.60
C LEU A 170 -4.94 21.22 -10.11
N SER A 171 -3.87 21.14 -10.89
CA SER A 171 -3.92 20.99 -12.35
C SER A 171 -3.78 19.52 -12.82
N ALA A 172 -3.56 18.60 -11.88
CA ALA A 172 -3.39 17.18 -12.13
C ALA A 172 -3.93 16.36 -10.94
N PRO A 173 -4.29 15.08 -11.14
CA PRO A 173 -4.68 14.20 -10.05
C PRO A 173 -3.57 14.08 -9.00
N VAL A 174 -3.96 14.18 -7.73
CA VAL A 174 -3.09 13.93 -6.58
C VAL A 174 -3.68 12.80 -5.76
N GLN A 175 -2.82 12.01 -5.12
CA GLN A 175 -3.25 10.94 -4.23
C GLN A 175 -2.90 11.31 -2.79
N VAL A 176 -3.90 11.29 -1.92
CA VAL A 176 -3.72 11.44 -0.48
C VAL A 176 -3.88 10.06 0.14
N LEU A 177 -2.81 9.55 0.74
CA LEU A 177 -2.78 8.27 1.42
C LEU A 177 -2.65 8.51 2.91
N VAL A 178 -3.62 8.04 3.69
CA VAL A 178 -3.58 8.09 5.16
C VAL A 178 -3.40 6.68 5.68
N ARG A 179 -2.25 6.40 6.30
CA ARG A 179 -1.96 5.11 6.92
C ARG A 179 -2.01 5.26 8.44
N ALA A 180 -2.56 4.27 9.12
CA ALA A 180 -2.36 4.09 10.54
C ALA A 180 -1.20 3.10 10.72
N GLU A 181 -0.17 3.52 11.43
CA GLU A 181 1.02 2.72 11.70
C GLU A 181 1.21 2.63 13.22
N SER A 182 1.63 1.45 13.71
CA SER A 182 1.95 1.26 15.12
C SER A 182 3.23 2.02 15.46
N VAL A 183 3.20 2.76 16.55
CA VAL A 183 4.37 3.48 17.08
C VAL A 183 5.27 2.46 17.75
N ARG A 184 6.51 2.32 17.25
CA ARG A 184 7.53 1.51 17.92
C ARG A 184 8.36 2.39 18.84
N LEU A 185 8.35 2.06 20.13
CA LEU A 185 9.14 2.76 21.14
C LEU A 185 10.49 2.07 21.38
N ASP A 186 10.69 0.82 20.93
CA ASP A 186 11.92 0.05 21.17
C ASP A 186 13.20 0.79 20.73
N PRO A 187 13.26 1.42 19.54
CA PRO A 187 14.47 2.14 19.14
C PRO A 187 14.76 3.36 20.03
N LEU A 188 13.71 4.03 20.51
CA LEU A 188 13.83 5.19 21.39
C LEU A 188 14.28 4.75 22.78
N ILE A 189 13.69 3.68 23.33
CA ILE A 189 14.09 3.09 24.62
C ILE A 189 15.56 2.65 24.54
N ALA A 190 15.95 1.92 23.49
CA ALA A 190 17.33 1.49 23.28
C ALA A 190 18.30 2.65 23.04
N ALA A 191 17.85 3.82 22.57
CA ALA A 191 18.66 5.02 22.48
C ALA A 191 18.84 5.67 23.86
N LEU A 192 17.77 5.78 24.64
CA LEU A 192 17.81 6.27 26.02
C LEU A 192 18.76 5.43 26.87
N ASP A 193 18.64 4.10 26.84
CA ASP A 193 19.51 3.21 27.61
C ASP A 193 20.98 3.29 27.22
N ARG A 194 21.26 3.55 25.93
CA ARG A 194 22.63 3.68 25.42
C ARG A 194 23.26 5.02 25.80
N GLU A 195 22.48 6.09 25.79
CA GLU A 195 22.96 7.45 26.05
C GLU A 195 22.94 7.81 27.54
N ALA A 196 22.10 7.17 28.35
CA ALA A 196 21.93 7.44 29.77
C ALA A 196 23.26 7.46 30.57
N PRO A 197 24.20 6.51 30.41
CA PRO A 197 25.46 6.52 31.14
C PRO A 197 26.40 7.69 30.77
N GLY A 198 26.17 8.33 29.61
CA GLY A 198 26.94 9.47 29.13
C GLY A 198 26.44 10.82 29.66
N LEU A 199 25.36 10.84 30.44
CA LEU A 199 24.76 12.07 30.92
C LEU A 199 25.61 12.72 32.02
N PRO A 200 25.67 14.06 32.08
CA PRO A 200 26.63 14.79 32.93
C PRO A 200 26.32 14.70 34.44
N HIS A 201 25.14 14.19 34.83
CA HIS A 201 24.72 14.12 36.22
C HIS A 201 23.96 12.81 36.49
N PRO A 202 24.23 12.08 37.60
CA PRO A 202 23.58 10.80 37.91
C PRO A 202 22.04 10.85 37.97
N ALA A 203 21.48 11.99 38.42
CA ALA A 203 20.03 12.17 38.41
C ALA A 203 19.41 12.23 37.00
N LEU A 204 20.17 12.66 35.99
CA LEU A 204 19.72 12.66 34.59
C LEU A 204 19.79 11.25 34.00
N GLU A 205 20.82 10.48 34.34
CA GLU A 205 20.91 9.04 34.02
C GLU A 205 19.72 8.26 34.59
N ALA A 206 19.43 8.44 35.88
CA ALA A 206 18.27 7.83 36.50
C ALA A 206 16.95 8.25 35.83
N ALA A 207 16.78 9.54 35.52
CA ALA A 207 15.58 10.03 34.83
C ALA A 207 15.44 9.47 33.40
N ALA A 208 16.55 9.24 32.70
CA ALA A 208 16.52 8.64 31.36
C ALA A 208 16.06 7.18 31.40
N HIS A 209 16.54 6.39 32.38
CA HIS A 209 16.07 5.02 32.58
C HIS A 209 14.61 4.97 33.04
N ASP A 210 14.21 5.81 34.00
CA ASP A 210 12.81 5.90 34.44
C ASP A 210 11.87 6.25 33.26
N HIS A 211 12.32 7.11 32.35
CA HIS A 211 11.57 7.43 31.13
C HIS A 211 11.48 6.23 30.17
N GLY A 212 12.58 5.49 29.99
CA GLY A 212 12.61 4.24 29.21
C GLY A 212 11.62 3.21 29.75
N ASP A 213 11.60 2.98 31.06
CA ASP A 213 10.68 2.08 31.74
C ASP A 213 9.21 2.52 31.57
N PHE A 214 8.94 3.83 31.67
CA PHE A 214 7.61 4.37 31.41
C PHE A 214 7.16 4.12 29.97
N LEU A 215 8.03 4.35 28.98
CA LEU A 215 7.73 4.13 27.57
C LEU A 215 7.50 2.64 27.28
N ALA A 216 8.28 1.75 27.89
CA ALA A 216 8.08 0.31 27.80
C ALA A 216 6.69 -0.10 28.36
N GLY A 217 6.33 0.41 29.54
CA GLY A 217 5.00 0.18 30.11
C GLY A 217 3.86 0.73 29.25
N LEU A 218 4.07 1.84 28.55
CA LEU A 218 3.08 2.39 27.61
C LEU A 218 2.90 1.51 26.37
N ALA A 219 4.00 0.99 25.81
CA ALA A 219 4.00 0.09 24.66
C ALA A 219 3.30 -1.26 24.97
N GLU A 220 3.47 -1.78 26.19
CA GLU A 220 2.83 -3.03 26.62
C GLU A 220 1.32 -2.87 26.86
N SER A 221 0.89 -1.71 27.35
CA SER A 221 -0.49 -1.49 27.79
C SER A 221 -1.42 -0.94 26.70
N HIS A 222 -0.87 -0.32 25.65
CA HIS A 222 -1.67 0.35 24.62
C HIS A 222 -1.15 0.07 23.21
N ASP A 223 -2.06 -0.16 22.26
CA ASP A 223 -1.74 -0.12 20.83
C ASP A 223 -1.62 1.35 20.40
N LEU A 224 -0.41 1.87 20.46
CA LEU A 224 -0.11 3.24 20.07
C LEU A 224 -0.09 3.34 18.56
N LEU A 225 -1.03 4.08 17.98
CA LEU A 225 -1.12 4.30 16.54
C LEU A 225 -0.82 5.75 16.20
N TYR A 226 -0.01 5.97 15.17
CA TYR A 226 0.15 7.28 14.55
C TYR A 226 -0.39 7.28 13.12
N ARG A 227 -0.81 8.46 12.65
CA ARG A 227 -1.28 8.64 11.27
C ARG A 227 -0.15 9.17 10.42
N HIS A 228 0.31 8.37 9.48
CA HIS A 228 1.23 8.81 8.44
C HIS A 228 0.42 9.28 7.23
N VAL A 229 0.44 10.60 6.97
CA VAL A 229 -0.26 11.20 5.84
C VAL A 229 0.75 11.46 4.73
N LEU A 230 0.54 10.80 3.60
CA LEU A 230 1.37 10.90 2.42
C LEU A 230 0.60 11.58 1.29
N LEU A 231 1.24 12.52 0.62
CA LEU A 231 0.75 13.13 -0.61
C LEU A 231 1.63 12.68 -1.77
N VAL A 232 1.04 12.01 -2.75
CA VAL A 232 1.74 11.54 -3.95
C VAL A 232 1.35 12.42 -5.12
N LEU A 233 2.35 13.05 -5.73
CA LEU A 233 2.20 13.84 -6.95
C LEU A 233 2.84 13.10 -8.10
N ARG A 234 2.12 12.99 -9.22
CA ARG A 234 2.59 12.30 -10.43
C ARG A 234 2.51 13.23 -11.64
N GLU A 235 3.53 13.18 -12.48
CA GLU A 235 3.54 13.78 -13.82
C GLU A 235 3.61 12.66 -14.85
N PRO A 236 2.49 12.31 -15.52
CA PRO A 236 2.45 11.18 -16.45
C PRO A 236 3.10 11.48 -17.81
N SER A 237 3.21 12.75 -18.21
CA SER A 237 3.61 13.12 -19.58
C SER A 237 5.09 13.44 -19.70
N GLY A 238 5.75 13.80 -18.59
CA GLY A 238 7.17 14.13 -18.57
C GLY A 238 8.02 12.90 -18.24
N THR A 239 8.93 12.53 -19.13
CA THR A 239 9.93 11.49 -18.88
C THR A 239 11.26 12.10 -18.44
N GLY A 240 12.04 11.34 -17.66
CA GLY A 240 13.36 11.73 -17.18
C GLY A 240 13.36 13.11 -16.50
N ARG A 241 14.32 13.97 -16.89
CA ARG A 241 14.59 15.26 -16.23
C ARG A 241 13.41 16.24 -16.27
N HIS A 242 12.60 16.23 -17.34
CA HIS A 242 11.47 17.15 -17.44
C HIS A 242 10.34 16.76 -16.50
N GLY A 243 10.04 15.47 -16.41
CA GLY A 243 9.09 14.93 -15.43
C GLY A 243 9.55 15.25 -14.01
N ALA A 244 10.81 14.96 -13.70
CA ALA A 244 11.44 15.26 -12.41
C ALA A 244 11.31 16.73 -11.99
N ALA A 245 11.67 17.66 -12.87
CA ALA A 245 11.56 19.10 -12.59
C ALA A 245 10.10 19.54 -12.38
N THR A 246 9.17 18.96 -13.14
CA THR A 246 7.74 19.30 -13.05
C THR A 246 7.14 18.81 -11.73
N VAL A 247 7.40 17.55 -11.34
CA VAL A 247 6.91 17.03 -10.05
C VAL A 247 7.54 17.76 -8.88
N ARG A 248 8.83 18.15 -8.98
CA ARG A 248 9.51 18.92 -7.94
C ARG A 248 8.87 20.29 -7.76
N ARG A 249 8.63 21.02 -8.85
CA ARG A 249 7.94 22.31 -8.79
C ARG A 249 6.54 22.18 -8.19
N ARG A 250 5.78 21.16 -8.59
CA ARG A 250 4.45 20.90 -8.01
C ARG A 250 4.52 20.56 -6.53
N ALA A 251 5.55 19.83 -6.08
CA ALA A 251 5.77 19.57 -4.66
C ALA A 251 6.02 20.88 -3.89
N ASP A 252 6.87 21.77 -4.42
CA ASP A 252 7.11 23.06 -3.77
C ASP A 252 5.84 23.94 -3.71
N ASP A 253 5.03 23.92 -4.76
CA ASP A 253 3.72 24.60 -4.79
C ASP A 253 2.75 24.00 -3.77
N ALA A 254 2.69 22.67 -3.67
CA ALA A 254 1.88 21.97 -2.68
C ALA A 254 2.32 22.25 -1.25
N ILE A 255 3.63 22.28 -0.97
CA ILE A 255 4.18 22.61 0.35
C ILE A 255 3.76 24.01 0.77
N ARG A 256 3.88 24.99 -0.13
CA ARG A 256 3.44 26.37 0.14
C ARG A 256 1.94 26.46 0.40
N ALA A 257 1.13 25.81 -0.45
CA ALA A 257 -0.32 25.85 -0.35
C ALA A 257 -0.84 25.15 0.94
N LEU A 258 -0.27 23.99 1.28
CA LEU A 258 -0.61 23.27 2.51
C LEU A 258 -0.14 24.02 3.75
N GLY A 259 1.03 24.68 3.70
CA GLY A 259 1.52 25.55 4.78
C GLY A 259 0.54 26.66 5.09
N ALA A 260 -0.03 27.31 4.06
CA ALA A 260 -1.10 28.29 4.22
C ALA A 260 -2.40 27.69 4.79
N ALA A 261 -2.65 26.40 4.55
CA ALA A 261 -3.76 25.63 5.13
C ALA A 261 -3.44 25.04 6.51
N GLY A 262 -2.32 25.42 7.14
CA GLY A 262 -1.94 25.01 8.50
C GLY A 262 -1.31 23.62 8.61
N SER A 263 -1.02 22.95 7.49
CA SER A 263 -0.33 21.66 7.44
C SER A 263 1.09 21.84 6.91
N SER A 264 2.08 21.27 7.60
CA SER A 264 3.45 21.22 7.07
C SER A 264 3.58 20.02 6.15
N ALA A 265 4.28 20.18 5.03
CA ALA A 265 4.60 19.11 4.10
C ALA A 265 6.09 19.15 3.75
N THR A 266 6.71 17.98 3.63
CA THR A 266 8.13 17.85 3.27
C THR A 266 8.29 16.76 2.22
N VAL A 267 9.15 16.98 1.23
CA VAL A 267 9.50 15.93 0.26
C VAL A 267 10.30 14.85 0.98
N LEU A 268 9.90 13.58 0.78
CA LEU A 268 10.69 12.45 1.24
C LEU A 268 11.95 12.30 0.36
N GLY A 269 13.13 12.20 0.99
CA GLY A 269 14.37 11.90 0.26
C GLY A 269 14.38 10.48 -0.29
N GLY A 270 15.37 10.14 -1.13
CA GLY A 270 15.46 8.83 -1.78
C GLY A 270 15.30 7.62 -0.84
N PRO A 271 16.07 7.53 0.25
CA PRO A 271 15.95 6.42 1.21
C PRO A 271 14.57 6.36 1.89
N GLN A 272 14.00 7.51 2.26
CA GLN A 272 12.68 7.58 2.90
C GLN A 272 11.57 7.16 1.93
N ALA A 273 11.63 7.61 0.68
CA ALA A 273 10.68 7.23 -0.36
C ALA A 273 10.77 5.72 -0.65
N ALA A 274 11.97 5.18 -0.80
CA ALA A 274 12.21 3.75 -0.99
C ALA A 274 11.62 2.93 0.15
N ALA A 275 11.86 3.36 1.38
CA ALA A 275 11.41 2.64 2.54
C ALA A 275 9.87 2.72 2.69
N VAL A 276 9.23 3.86 2.37
CA VAL A 276 7.75 3.99 2.33
C VAL A 276 7.15 3.04 1.29
N LEU A 277 7.75 2.94 0.10
CA LEU A 277 7.33 1.99 -0.93
C LEU A 277 7.50 0.53 -0.48
N ALA A 278 8.62 0.22 0.18
CA ALA A 278 8.86 -1.12 0.74
C ALA A 278 7.82 -1.48 1.82
N ALA A 279 7.49 -0.54 2.71
CA ALA A 279 6.45 -0.72 3.71
C ALA A 279 5.06 -0.92 3.07
N ALA A 280 4.76 -0.25 1.96
CA ALA A 280 3.53 -0.47 1.21
C ALA A 280 3.47 -1.85 0.53
N ALA A 281 4.63 -2.40 0.15
CA ALA A 281 4.75 -3.73 -0.47
C ALA A 281 4.77 -4.89 0.55
N ASN A 282 4.87 -4.61 1.86
CA ASN A 282 4.88 -5.62 2.92
C ASN A 282 3.65 -5.49 3.84
N PRO A 283 2.47 -5.99 3.41
CA PRO A 283 1.23 -5.86 4.17
C PRO A 283 1.21 -6.68 5.47
N THR A 284 2.14 -7.63 5.62
CA THR A 284 2.27 -8.49 6.81
C THR A 284 3.15 -7.90 7.90
N ASN A 285 3.94 -6.87 7.58
CA ASN A 285 4.71 -6.16 8.58
C ASN A 285 3.78 -5.23 9.36
N ARG A 286 3.27 -5.73 10.50
CA ARG A 286 2.47 -4.94 11.44
C ARG A 286 3.22 -3.72 11.96
N ASP A 287 4.54 -3.78 11.94
CA ASP A 287 5.37 -2.71 12.46
C ASP A 287 5.37 -1.48 11.55
N GLY A 288 4.84 -1.59 10.32
CA GLY A 288 4.47 -0.48 9.41
C GLY A 288 5.61 0.44 8.95
N THR A 289 6.74 0.39 9.65
CA THR A 289 7.79 1.37 9.58
C THR A 289 8.64 1.05 8.36
N PRO A 290 8.83 2.01 7.44
CA PRO A 290 9.89 1.93 6.46
C PRO A 290 11.20 1.58 7.20
N PRO A 291 11.87 0.46 6.91
CA PRO A 291 13.07 0.08 7.66
C PRO A 291 14.13 1.18 7.51
N ASP A 292 14.36 1.93 8.58
CA ASP A 292 15.34 2.99 8.61
C ASP A 292 16.75 2.40 8.45
N GLY A 293 17.59 3.07 7.67
CA GLY A 293 18.95 2.61 7.40
C GLY A 293 19.07 1.49 6.35
N LEU A 294 17.99 1.13 5.65
CA LEU A 294 18.16 0.34 4.43
C LEU A 294 18.82 1.19 3.35
N ALA A 295 19.91 0.65 2.81
CA ALA A 295 20.45 1.11 1.55
C ALA A 295 19.38 1.01 0.46
N ALA A 296 19.34 2.01 -0.44
CA ALA A 296 18.61 1.87 -1.69
C ALA A 296 19.06 0.58 -2.42
N PRO A 297 18.23 -0.02 -3.29
CA PRO A 297 18.56 -1.28 -3.98
C PRO A 297 19.92 -1.29 -4.70
N ASP A 298 20.38 -0.12 -5.08
CA ASP A 298 21.58 0.22 -5.82
C ASP A 298 22.67 0.91 -4.97
N ALA A 299 22.39 1.21 -3.71
CA ALA A 299 23.36 1.78 -2.79
C ALA A 299 24.33 0.69 -2.27
N VAL A 300 25.63 0.99 -2.36
CA VAL A 300 26.69 0.11 -1.87
C VAL A 300 26.66 0.08 -0.34
N ILE A 301 26.37 -1.08 0.24
CA ILE A 301 26.41 -1.29 1.69
C ILE A 301 27.89 -1.42 2.10
N THR A 302 28.41 -0.43 2.82
CA THR A 302 29.73 -0.51 3.46
C THR A 302 29.59 -1.06 4.87
N GLY A 303 30.47 -2.00 5.25
CA GLY A 303 30.56 -2.48 6.63
C GLY A 303 31.24 -1.45 7.54
N PRO A 304 31.11 -1.58 8.87
CA PRO A 304 31.86 -0.75 9.81
C PRO A 304 33.36 -0.88 9.52
N GLN A 305 34.05 0.24 9.31
CA GLN A 305 35.50 0.21 9.20
C GLN A 305 36.09 -0.29 10.53
N PRO A 306 37.02 -1.27 10.50
CA PRO A 306 37.73 -1.64 11.70
C PRO A 306 38.45 -0.39 12.24
N PRO A 307 38.51 -0.20 13.58
CA PRO A 307 39.22 0.93 14.15
C PRO A 307 40.66 0.93 13.60
N GLN A 308 41.09 2.07 13.07
CA GLN A 308 42.49 2.28 12.73
C GLN A 308 43.28 2.14 14.03
N GLU A 309 44.06 1.07 14.13
CA GLU A 309 45.09 0.94 15.15
C GLU A 309 46.16 2.00 14.86
N ASP A 310 46.18 3.06 15.67
CA ASP A 310 47.31 3.97 15.86
C ASP A 310 48.24 3.44 16.97
#